data_AF-A0A454D4T0-F1
#
_entry.id   AF-A0A454D4T0-F1
#
_cell.length_a   1.000
_cell.length_b   1.000
_cell.length_c   1.000
_cell.angle_alpha   90.00
_cell.angle_beta   90.00
_cell.angle_gamma   90.00
#
_symmetry.space_group_name_H-M   'P 1'
#
loop_
_entity.id
_entity.type
_entity.pdbx_description
1 polymer ?
#
loop_
_entity_poly.entity_id
_entity_poly.type
_entity_poly.pdbx_seq_one_letter_code
_entity_poly.pdbx_strand_id
1 'polypeptide(L)'
;MKKSLFLSLLLLSGCSVAPEETPPCACDDYVPPYVKPPSASNQENIQQLLAYIAQKAKDRWGEDEFVEAGKHRYVKYLDGYNTRAHIDFEAGKIYVSTISQYQPTEKLQKAIVQTLLMPADPAHAELFSDKEAVLRGKPFLLGQVLDHDGKPIEWEWRANRYADYLLDNKLQKKAIKHGSAYYVEINMVKDHLEQREYQYAGLIRDAAKRYGLSEDLIFAVIKTESSFNPYAVSHAGAYGLMQVIPKTAG
;
A
#
# COMPACT_ATOMS: atom_id res chain seq x y z
N MET A 1 -6.32 93.26 18.49
CA MET A 1 -5.11 93.26 17.63
C MET A 1 -4.60 91.82 17.54
N LYS A 2 -4.58 91.25 16.32
CA LYS A 2 -4.19 89.87 16.03
C LYS A 2 -2.67 89.71 16.19
N LYS A 3 -2.21 88.63 16.84
CA LYS A 3 -0.85 88.09 16.67
C LYS A 3 -0.97 86.61 16.36
N SER A 4 -0.75 86.28 15.09
CA SER A 4 -0.56 84.91 14.60
C SER A 4 0.73 84.34 15.19
N LEU A 5 0.69 83.09 15.66
CA LEU A 5 1.89 82.29 15.84
C LEU A 5 1.79 81.08 14.90
N PHE A 6 2.78 80.98 14.03
CA PHE A 6 2.95 79.96 13.00
C PHE A 6 3.25 78.60 13.63
N LEU A 7 2.55 77.57 13.16
CA LEU A 7 2.80 76.17 13.47
C LEU A 7 3.85 75.64 12.46
N SER A 8 5.08 75.40 12.92
CA SER A 8 6.12 74.75 12.12
C SER A 8 5.83 73.26 12.00
N LEU A 9 5.52 72.82 10.79
CA LEU A 9 5.36 71.42 10.41
C LEU A 9 6.75 70.81 10.14
N LEU A 10 7.23 69.94 11.03
CA LEU A 10 8.41 69.10 10.80
C LEU A 10 8.03 67.96 9.84
N LEU A 11 8.50 68.04 8.60
CA LEU A 11 8.45 66.93 7.65
C LEU A 11 9.53 65.90 8.01
N LEU A 12 9.12 64.78 8.59
CA LEU A 12 9.94 63.57 8.65
C LEU A 12 9.99 62.97 7.25
N SER A 13 11.07 63.20 6.52
CA SER A 13 11.42 62.43 5.33
C SER A 13 11.87 61.03 5.78
N GLY A 14 10.92 60.10 5.87
CA GLY A 14 11.23 58.67 5.97
C GLY A 14 11.75 58.18 4.63
N CYS A 15 13.03 57.80 4.56
CA CYS A 15 13.57 57.03 3.45
C CYS A 15 12.96 55.62 3.51
N SER A 16 11.89 55.38 2.74
CA SER A 16 11.40 54.02 2.50
C SER A 16 12.29 53.38 1.44
N VAL A 17 13.31 52.65 1.86
CA VAL A 17 14.05 51.75 0.96
C VAL A 17 13.17 50.51 0.77
N ALA A 18 12.58 50.38 -0.41
CA ALA A 18 11.92 49.15 -0.81
C ALA A 18 12.98 48.02 -0.84
N PRO A 19 12.68 46.81 -0.33
CA PRO A 19 13.59 45.69 -0.48
C PRO A 19 13.77 45.39 -1.97
N GLU A 20 15.02 45.27 -2.41
CA GLU A 20 15.33 44.77 -3.76
C GLU A 20 14.63 43.43 -3.95
N GLU A 21 13.87 43.32 -5.04
CA GLU A 21 13.24 42.08 -5.46
C GLU A 21 14.37 41.04 -5.64
N THR A 22 14.40 40.04 -4.77
CA THR A 22 15.24 38.87 -4.98
C THR A 22 14.91 38.30 -6.35
N PRO A 23 15.87 38.10 -7.25
CA PRO A 23 15.59 37.52 -8.55
C PRO A 23 14.85 36.20 -8.33
N PRO A 24 13.79 35.92 -9.11
CA PRO A 24 13.03 34.70 -8.94
C PRO A 24 14.00 33.52 -9.00
N CYS A 25 13.91 32.64 -8.01
CA CYS A 25 14.68 31.42 -7.97
C CYS A 25 14.46 30.73 -9.32
N ALA A 26 15.50 30.67 -10.16
CA ALA A 26 15.50 29.84 -11.35
C ALA A 26 15.59 28.40 -10.86
N CYS A 27 14.46 27.88 -10.38
CA CYS A 27 14.25 26.46 -10.28
C CYS A 27 14.31 25.97 -11.72
N ASP A 28 15.41 25.34 -12.10
CA ASP A 28 15.46 24.57 -13.34
C ASP A 28 14.19 23.72 -13.37
N ASP A 29 13.34 23.91 -14.40
CA ASP A 29 12.10 23.16 -14.63
C ASP A 29 12.43 21.71 -15.05
N TYR A 30 13.41 21.11 -14.38
CA TYR A 30 13.77 19.71 -14.52
C TYR A 30 12.64 18.89 -13.91
N VAL A 31 11.60 18.70 -14.72
CA VAL A 31 10.67 17.59 -14.55
C VAL A 31 11.45 16.35 -14.96
N PRO A 32 11.83 15.46 -14.02
CA PRO A 32 12.48 14.21 -14.39
C PRO A 32 11.60 13.50 -15.41
N PRO A 33 12.18 12.88 -16.46
CA PRO A 33 11.41 12.27 -17.52
C PRO A 33 10.38 11.30 -16.92
N TYR A 34 9.11 11.48 -17.29
CA TYR A 34 8.04 10.57 -16.88
C TYR A 34 8.34 9.19 -17.46
N VAL A 35 8.83 8.29 -16.62
CA VAL A 35 9.05 6.88 -16.99
C VAL A 35 7.70 6.20 -16.97
N LYS A 36 7.14 5.96 -18.17
CA LYS A 36 5.90 5.18 -18.31
C LYS A 36 6.11 3.79 -17.71
N PRO A 37 5.27 3.35 -16.75
CA PRO A 37 5.38 2.01 -16.19
C PRO A 37 5.14 0.95 -17.28
N PRO A 38 5.81 -0.21 -17.22
CA PRO A 38 5.56 -1.33 -18.13
C PRO A 38 4.08 -1.77 -18.09
N SER A 39 3.51 -2.12 -19.25
CA SER A 39 2.11 -2.56 -19.37
C SER A 39 1.92 -3.98 -18.84
N ALA A 40 0.93 -4.26 -17.99
CA ALA A 40 0.64 -5.62 -17.49
C ALA A 40 0.15 -6.63 -18.57
N SER A 41 0.20 -6.27 -19.85
CA SER A 41 -0.41 -7.04 -20.96
C SER A 41 0.31 -8.33 -21.36
N ASN A 42 1.59 -8.55 -21.00
CA ASN A 42 2.36 -9.77 -21.31
C ASN A 42 3.33 -10.15 -20.16
N GLN A 43 3.78 -11.42 -20.07
CA GLN A 43 4.63 -11.94 -18.97
C GLN A 43 5.99 -11.24 -18.79
N GLU A 44 6.71 -10.94 -19.88
CA GLU A 44 7.96 -10.16 -19.81
C GLU A 44 7.71 -8.78 -19.20
N ASN A 45 6.52 -8.23 -19.41
CA ASN A 45 6.15 -6.96 -18.82
C ASN A 45 5.85 -7.09 -17.33
N ILE A 46 5.39 -8.25 -16.82
CA ILE A 46 5.17 -8.45 -15.37
C ILE A 46 6.50 -8.46 -14.63
N GLN A 47 7.52 -9.18 -15.14
CA GLN A 47 8.85 -9.18 -14.51
C GLN A 47 9.47 -7.78 -14.53
N GLN A 48 9.40 -7.08 -15.66
CA GLN A 48 9.87 -5.69 -15.77
C GLN A 48 9.10 -4.75 -14.83
N LEU A 49 7.80 -4.97 -14.66
CA LEU A 49 6.95 -4.18 -13.78
C LEU A 49 7.27 -4.43 -12.30
N LEU A 50 7.49 -5.69 -11.90
CA LEU A 50 7.96 -6.03 -10.56
C LEU A 50 9.33 -5.41 -10.29
N ALA A 51 10.26 -5.51 -11.24
CA ALA A 51 11.57 -4.87 -11.13
C ALA A 51 11.47 -3.34 -11.03
N TYR A 52 10.56 -2.73 -11.80
CA TYR A 52 10.28 -1.29 -11.73
C TYR A 52 9.74 -0.89 -10.35
N ILE A 53 8.76 -1.63 -9.82
CA ILE A 53 8.19 -1.38 -8.49
C ILE A 53 9.25 -1.56 -7.41
N ALA A 54 10.06 -2.62 -7.49
CA ALA A 54 11.17 -2.87 -6.57
C ALA A 54 12.16 -1.71 -6.60
N GLN A 55 12.53 -1.20 -7.79
CA GLN A 55 13.40 -0.03 -7.91
C GLN A 55 12.76 1.21 -7.27
N LYS A 56 11.49 1.50 -7.54
CA LYS A 56 10.79 2.63 -6.91
C LYS A 56 10.72 2.50 -5.39
N ALA A 57 10.49 1.30 -4.89
CA ALA A 57 10.50 1.03 -3.46
C ALA A 57 11.90 1.23 -2.86
N LYS A 58 12.96 0.75 -3.52
CA LYS A 58 14.35 0.95 -3.10
C LYS A 58 14.75 2.42 -3.10
N ASP A 59 14.34 3.18 -4.10
CA ASP A 59 14.60 4.63 -4.19
C ASP A 59 14.00 5.38 -2.99
N ARG A 60 12.87 4.90 -2.44
CA ARG A 60 12.17 5.51 -1.31
C ARG A 60 12.62 4.98 0.06
N TRP A 61 12.69 3.67 0.21
CA TRP A 61 12.91 2.99 1.49
C TRP A 61 14.38 2.63 1.73
N GLY A 62 15.18 2.51 0.66
CA GLY A 62 16.53 1.97 0.69
C GLY A 62 16.56 0.44 0.56
N GLU A 63 17.74 -0.09 0.21
CA GLU A 63 17.98 -1.52 -0.04
C GLU A 63 17.70 -2.42 1.18
N ASP A 64 17.81 -1.90 2.40
CA ASP A 64 17.61 -2.71 3.61
C ASP A 64 16.16 -2.72 4.10
N GLU A 65 15.32 -1.79 3.63
CA GLU A 65 13.97 -1.62 4.15
C GLU A 65 12.88 -1.87 3.11
N PHE A 66 13.18 -1.94 1.80
CA PHE A 66 12.16 -2.25 0.78
C PHE A 66 11.60 -3.68 0.96
N VAL A 67 10.37 -3.90 0.51
CA VAL A 67 9.70 -5.21 0.58
C VAL A 67 9.08 -5.53 -0.77
N GLU A 68 9.28 -6.75 -1.24
CA GLU A 68 8.71 -7.26 -2.50
C GLU A 68 7.54 -8.20 -2.25
N ALA A 69 6.57 -8.18 -3.17
CA ALA A 69 5.54 -9.21 -3.25
C ALA A 69 6.16 -10.56 -3.62
N GLY A 70 5.51 -11.64 -3.20
CA GLY A 70 5.97 -12.99 -3.47
C GLY A 70 4.84 -13.99 -3.43
N LYS A 71 5.20 -15.28 -3.42
CA LYS A 71 4.24 -16.39 -3.32
C LYS A 71 3.33 -16.26 -2.10
N HIS A 72 3.93 -16.10 -0.92
CA HIS A 72 3.23 -16.09 0.36
C HIS A 72 3.14 -14.69 0.98
N ARG A 73 3.48 -13.66 0.20
CA ARG A 73 3.51 -12.27 0.67
C ARG A 73 2.80 -11.35 -0.30
N TYR A 74 1.76 -10.69 0.18
CA TYR A 74 1.17 -9.55 -0.52
C TYR A 74 1.96 -8.28 -0.17
N VAL A 75 2.22 -7.43 -1.15
CA VAL A 75 2.74 -6.08 -0.94
C VAL A 75 2.03 -5.12 -1.85
N LYS A 76 1.60 -3.98 -1.29
CA LYS A 76 1.02 -2.87 -2.02
C LYS A 76 1.66 -1.58 -1.57
N TYR A 77 2.23 -0.85 -2.53
CA TYR A 77 2.68 0.51 -2.33
C TYR A 77 1.57 1.50 -2.66
N LEU A 78 1.58 2.64 -1.97
CA LEU A 78 0.64 3.75 -2.08
C LEU A 78 1.43 5.06 -1.91
N ASP A 79 0.80 6.19 -2.24
CA ASP A 79 1.32 7.52 -1.90
C ASP A 79 2.73 7.78 -2.47
N GLY A 80 2.93 7.56 -3.77
CA GLY A 80 4.22 7.76 -4.41
C GLY A 80 5.31 6.82 -3.87
N TYR A 81 4.91 5.60 -3.48
CA TYR A 81 5.73 4.56 -2.86
C TYR A 81 6.22 4.88 -1.44
N ASN A 82 5.73 5.94 -0.79
CA ASN A 82 6.11 6.28 0.59
C ASN A 82 5.32 5.51 1.64
N THR A 83 4.20 4.92 1.26
CA THR A 83 3.35 4.12 2.15
C THR A 83 3.22 2.72 1.56
N ARG A 84 3.21 1.70 2.42
CA ARG A 84 3.01 0.32 2.00
C ARG A 84 2.17 -0.45 2.99
N ALA A 85 1.42 -1.42 2.47
CA ALA A 85 0.86 -2.51 3.24
C ALA A 85 1.48 -3.81 2.75
N HIS A 86 1.85 -4.70 3.68
CA HIS A 86 2.23 -6.05 3.32
C HIS A 86 1.61 -7.06 4.27
N ILE A 87 1.29 -8.24 3.72
CA ILE A 87 0.66 -9.34 4.44
C ILE A 87 1.58 -10.55 4.31
N ASP A 88 1.97 -11.09 5.45
CA ASP A 88 2.62 -12.38 5.56
C ASP A 88 1.55 -13.44 5.86
N PHE A 89 1.19 -14.20 4.83
CA PHE A 89 0.09 -15.17 4.92
C PHE A 89 0.44 -16.40 5.74
N GLU A 90 1.73 -16.73 5.87
CA GLU A 90 2.20 -17.84 6.69
C GLU A 90 2.22 -17.45 8.17
N ALA A 91 2.75 -16.27 8.48
CA ALA A 91 2.82 -15.77 9.85
C ALA A 91 1.48 -15.24 10.38
N GLY A 92 0.51 -14.99 9.50
CA GLY A 92 -0.78 -14.40 9.88
C GLY A 92 -0.64 -12.96 10.34
N LYS A 93 0.24 -12.18 9.69
CA LYS A 93 0.56 -10.81 10.10
C LYS A 93 0.39 -9.83 8.96
N ILE A 94 -0.15 -8.67 9.29
CA ILE A 94 -0.30 -7.54 8.38
C ILE A 94 0.47 -6.37 8.95
N TYR A 95 1.25 -5.71 8.11
CA TYR A 95 2.01 -4.53 8.47
C TYR A 95 1.63 -3.40 7.53
N VAL A 96 1.29 -2.25 8.10
CA VAL A 96 1.05 -1.02 7.34
C VAL A 96 2.06 0.01 7.81
N SER A 97 2.83 0.56 6.87
CA SER A 97 3.97 1.42 7.19
C SER A 97 4.03 2.62 6.26
N THR A 98 4.50 3.76 6.77
CA THR A 98 4.78 4.95 5.96
C THR A 98 6.09 5.60 6.38
N ILE A 99 6.84 6.10 5.40
CA ILE A 99 7.98 6.99 5.60
C ILE A 99 7.63 8.46 5.32
N SER A 100 6.38 8.75 4.95
CA SER A 100 5.93 10.13 4.74
C SER A 100 6.06 10.92 6.03
N GLN A 101 6.74 12.07 5.97
CA GLN A 101 6.78 13.02 7.09
C GLN A 101 5.58 13.96 7.07
N TYR A 102 4.87 14.03 5.95
CA TYR A 102 3.66 14.82 5.80
C TYR A 102 2.43 13.94 6.08
N GLN A 103 1.67 14.33 7.12
CA GLN A 103 0.45 13.65 7.58
C GLN A 103 0.57 12.11 7.68
N PRO A 104 1.59 11.55 8.37
CA PRO A 104 1.83 10.10 8.41
C PRO A 104 0.64 9.29 8.93
N THR A 105 -0.10 9.82 9.91
CA THR A 105 -1.27 9.17 10.48
C THR A 105 -2.40 9.02 9.47
N GLU A 106 -2.69 10.05 8.68
CA GLU A 106 -3.70 9.99 7.61
C GLU A 106 -3.31 8.99 6.52
N LYS A 107 -2.03 8.97 6.13
CA LYS A 107 -1.51 7.99 5.15
C LYS A 107 -1.67 6.55 5.65
N LEU A 108 -1.34 6.30 6.91
CA LEU A 108 -1.52 4.99 7.54
C LEU A 108 -2.99 4.62 7.66
N GLN A 109 -3.85 5.52 8.13
CA GLN A 109 -5.29 5.28 8.27
C GLN A 109 -5.88 4.80 6.93
N LYS A 110 -5.60 5.54 5.87
CA LYS A 110 -6.05 5.23 4.51
C LYS A 110 -5.53 3.88 4.03
N ALA A 111 -4.24 3.60 4.24
CA ALA A 111 -3.63 2.33 3.85
C ALA A 111 -4.18 1.14 4.65
N ILE A 112 -4.48 1.32 5.95
CA ILE A 112 -5.13 0.30 6.79
C ILE A 112 -6.52 -0.01 6.22
N VAL A 113 -7.35 1.00 5.95
CA VAL A 113 -8.71 0.82 5.40
C VAL A 113 -8.66 0.11 4.04
N GLN A 114 -7.79 0.57 3.13
CA GLN A 114 -7.59 -0.06 1.83
C GLN A 114 -7.17 -1.54 1.95
N THR A 115 -6.33 -1.86 2.94
CA THR A 115 -5.87 -3.24 3.19
C THR A 115 -6.99 -4.11 3.75
N LEU A 116 -7.69 -3.64 4.78
CA LEU A 116 -8.75 -4.39 5.44
C LEU A 116 -9.93 -4.68 4.51
N LEU A 117 -10.19 -3.79 3.55
CA LEU A 117 -11.28 -3.88 2.60
C LEU A 117 -10.84 -4.29 1.20
N MET A 118 -9.62 -4.82 1.05
CA MET A 118 -9.10 -5.19 -0.25
C MET A 118 -10.02 -6.21 -0.96
N PRO A 119 -10.26 -6.07 -2.27
CA PRO A 119 -11.20 -6.92 -2.99
C PRO A 119 -10.63 -8.32 -3.20
N ALA A 120 -11.41 -9.37 -2.93
CA ALA A 120 -10.97 -10.77 -3.08
C ALA A 120 -10.51 -11.15 -4.50
N ASP A 121 -10.93 -10.39 -5.51
CA ASP A 121 -10.50 -10.56 -6.90
C ASP A 121 -9.24 -9.71 -7.22
N PRO A 122 -8.10 -10.34 -7.53
CA PRO A 122 -6.87 -9.67 -7.94
C PRO A 122 -7.00 -8.71 -9.12
N ALA A 123 -7.95 -8.95 -10.03
CA ALA A 123 -8.18 -8.09 -11.19
C ALA A 123 -8.54 -6.65 -10.79
N HIS A 124 -9.06 -6.46 -9.57
CA HIS A 124 -9.50 -5.17 -9.04
C HIS A 124 -8.53 -4.56 -8.01
N ALA A 125 -7.42 -5.24 -7.69
CA ALA A 125 -6.52 -4.86 -6.60
C ALA A 125 -5.40 -3.88 -7.00
N GLU A 126 -5.32 -3.48 -8.27
CA GLU A 126 -4.33 -2.51 -8.77
C GLU A 126 -2.88 -2.86 -8.35
N LEU A 127 -2.52 -4.15 -8.34
CA LEU A 127 -1.31 -4.66 -7.68
C LEU A 127 0.01 -4.01 -8.09
N PHE A 128 0.06 -3.49 -9.32
CA PHE A 128 1.29 -3.04 -9.95
C PHE A 128 1.43 -1.51 -10.08
N SER A 129 0.60 -0.78 -9.36
CA SER A 129 0.65 0.68 -9.30
C SER A 129 0.62 1.17 -7.85
N ASP A 130 0.88 2.45 -7.63
CA ASP A 130 0.68 3.10 -6.33
C ASP A 130 -0.74 3.68 -6.17
N LYS A 131 -1.65 3.37 -7.10
CA LYS A 131 -3.05 3.81 -7.07
C LYS A 131 -3.85 2.99 -6.06
N GLU A 132 -4.93 3.60 -5.57
CA GLU A 132 -5.88 2.92 -4.69
C GLU A 132 -6.69 1.87 -5.44
N ALA A 133 -7.04 0.81 -4.73
CA ALA A 133 -7.95 -0.20 -5.24
C ALA A 133 -9.39 0.29 -5.12
N VAL A 134 -10.24 -0.18 -6.03
CA VAL A 134 -11.68 0.07 -5.94
C VAL A 134 -12.26 -0.88 -4.90
N LEU A 135 -12.70 -0.33 -3.76
CA LEU A 135 -13.26 -1.11 -2.66
C LEU A 135 -14.69 -1.54 -3.02
N ARG A 136 -14.85 -2.76 -3.52
CA ARG A 136 -16.14 -3.34 -3.92
C ARG A 136 -16.20 -4.83 -3.61
N GLY A 137 -17.43 -5.30 -3.39
CA GLY A 137 -17.70 -6.71 -3.09
C GLY A 137 -17.25 -7.11 -1.69
N LYS A 138 -17.16 -8.41 -1.47
CA LYS A 138 -16.76 -8.99 -0.20
C LYS A 138 -15.23 -8.82 0.00
N PRO A 139 -14.78 -8.23 1.12
CA PRO A 139 -13.35 -8.11 1.40
C PRO A 139 -12.66 -9.46 1.48
N PHE A 140 -11.46 -9.54 0.94
CA PHE A 140 -10.62 -10.74 0.99
C PHE A 140 -10.36 -11.18 2.44
N LEU A 141 -10.03 -10.21 3.30
CA LEU A 141 -9.68 -10.44 4.71
C LEU A 141 -10.89 -10.64 5.64
N LEU A 142 -12.12 -10.72 5.09
CA LEU A 142 -13.30 -10.93 5.90
C LEU A 142 -13.21 -12.27 6.66
N GLY A 143 -13.29 -12.20 7.99
CA GLY A 143 -13.13 -13.35 8.90
C GLY A 143 -11.68 -13.73 9.20
N GLN A 144 -10.71 -13.27 8.40
CA GLN A 144 -9.28 -13.47 8.66
C GLN A 144 -8.72 -12.43 9.64
N VAL A 145 -9.35 -11.25 9.73
CA VAL A 145 -8.99 -10.19 10.66
C VAL A 145 -10.23 -9.77 11.44
N LEU A 146 -10.06 -9.60 12.74
CA LEU A 146 -11.07 -9.04 13.64
C LEU A 146 -10.58 -7.67 14.15
N ASP A 147 -11.52 -6.77 14.40
CA ASP A 147 -11.22 -5.50 15.07
C ASP A 147 -11.01 -5.69 16.58
N HIS A 148 -10.79 -4.59 17.30
CA HIS A 148 -10.59 -4.59 18.75
C HIS A 148 -11.81 -5.07 19.57
N ASP A 149 -13.00 -5.15 18.96
CA ASP A 149 -14.21 -5.73 19.57
C ASP A 149 -14.36 -7.22 19.23
N GLY A 150 -13.39 -7.82 18.54
CA GLY A 150 -13.45 -9.19 18.06
C GLY A 150 -14.47 -9.39 16.93
N LYS A 151 -14.78 -8.34 16.16
CA LYS A 151 -15.76 -8.41 15.07
C LYS A 151 -15.09 -8.43 13.69
N PRO A 152 -15.64 -9.19 12.73
CA PRO A 152 -15.14 -9.18 11.36
C PRO A 152 -15.38 -7.83 10.70
N ILE A 153 -14.48 -7.48 9.78
CA ILE A 153 -14.45 -6.16 9.14
C ILE A 153 -14.89 -6.29 7.69
N GLU A 154 -16.11 -5.87 7.42
CA GLU A 154 -16.71 -5.88 6.08
C GLU A 154 -16.96 -4.48 5.53
N TRP A 155 -17.24 -3.53 6.43
CA TRP A 155 -17.75 -2.21 6.07
C TRP A 155 -16.75 -1.11 6.35
N GLU A 156 -16.78 -0.08 5.52
CA GLU A 156 -15.90 1.08 5.59
C GLU A 156 -15.90 1.76 6.96
N TRP A 157 -17.07 2.00 7.55
CA TRP A 157 -17.15 2.62 8.87
C TRP A 157 -16.41 1.82 9.96
N ARG A 158 -16.45 0.47 9.89
CA ARG A 158 -15.79 -0.39 10.86
C ARG A 158 -14.29 -0.44 10.62
N ALA A 159 -13.87 -0.48 9.36
CA ALA A 159 -12.47 -0.40 8.99
C ALA A 159 -11.85 0.93 9.45
N ASN A 160 -12.52 2.06 9.23
CA ASN A 160 -12.06 3.38 9.71
C ASN A 160 -11.95 3.40 11.24
N ARG A 161 -12.99 2.97 11.95
CA ARG A 161 -12.96 2.87 13.42
C ARG A 161 -11.82 2.01 13.94
N TYR A 162 -11.52 0.89 13.27
CA TYR A 162 -10.40 0.04 13.67
C TYR A 162 -9.05 0.68 13.34
N ALA A 163 -8.93 1.35 12.19
CA ALA A 163 -7.74 2.11 11.82
C ALA A 163 -7.42 3.19 12.87
N ASP A 164 -8.42 3.97 13.30
CA ASP A 164 -8.26 4.99 14.34
C ASP A 164 -7.75 4.36 15.65
N TYR A 165 -8.38 3.27 16.10
CA TYR A 165 -7.93 2.53 17.27
C TYR A 165 -6.46 2.07 17.15
N LEU A 166 -6.07 1.53 16.00
CA LEU A 166 -4.69 1.06 15.77
C LEU A 166 -3.70 2.23 15.82
N LEU A 167 -4.05 3.39 15.25
CA LEU A 167 -3.18 4.56 15.27
C LEU A 167 -3.04 5.15 16.68
N ASP A 168 -4.11 5.14 17.48
CA ASP A 168 -4.09 5.67 18.84
C ASP A 168 -3.35 4.74 19.82
N ASN A 169 -3.41 3.42 19.60
CA ASN A 169 -2.99 2.44 20.61
C ASN A 169 -1.82 1.54 20.19
N LYS A 170 -1.55 1.42 18.88
CA LYS A 170 -0.60 0.43 18.31
C LYS A 170 0.42 1.06 17.35
N LEU A 171 0.41 2.38 17.18
CA LEU A 171 1.37 3.07 16.33
C LEU A 171 2.79 2.92 16.89
N GLN A 172 3.70 2.49 16.03
CA GLN A 172 5.11 2.33 16.32
C GLN A 172 5.94 3.20 15.39
N LYS A 173 7.16 3.54 15.84
CA LYS A 173 8.13 4.32 15.08
C LYS A 173 9.47 3.59 15.08
N LYS A 174 10.09 3.48 13.90
CA LYS A 174 11.41 2.89 13.69
C LYS A 174 12.31 3.91 12.99
N ALA A 175 13.54 4.09 13.50
CA ALA A 175 14.56 4.85 12.80
C ALA A 175 15.07 4.05 11.59
N ILE A 176 15.18 4.70 10.43
CA ILE A 176 15.73 4.13 9.21
C ILE A 176 16.82 5.05 8.67
N LYS A 177 17.62 4.58 7.71
CA LYS A 177 18.75 5.37 7.15
C LYS A 177 18.35 6.79 6.72
N HIS A 178 17.17 6.94 6.14
CA HIS A 178 16.65 8.20 5.62
C HIS A 178 15.43 8.71 6.43
N GLY A 179 15.54 8.73 7.76
CA GLY A 179 14.54 9.35 8.64
C GLY A 179 13.84 8.36 9.56
N SER A 180 12.51 8.34 9.54
CA SER A 180 11.71 7.47 10.40
C SER A 180 10.55 6.85 9.65
N ALA A 181 10.35 5.56 9.87
CA ALA A 181 9.17 4.84 9.43
C ALA A 181 8.17 4.74 10.59
N TYR A 182 6.92 5.06 10.32
CA TYR A 182 5.79 4.83 11.22
C TYR A 182 5.04 3.59 10.76
N TYR A 183 4.60 2.74 11.66
CA TYR A 183 3.90 1.52 11.28
C TYR A 183 2.94 1.01 12.35
N VAL A 184 2.00 0.18 11.92
CA VAL A 184 1.15 -0.65 12.77
C VAL A 184 1.28 -2.11 12.35
N GLU A 185 1.19 -3.00 13.32
CA GLU A 185 1.08 -4.45 13.11
C GLU A 185 -0.34 -4.89 13.47
N ILE A 186 -0.96 -5.69 12.60
CA ILE A 186 -2.29 -6.27 12.79
C ILE A 186 -2.14 -7.78 12.71
N ASN A 187 -2.57 -8.48 13.76
CA ASN A 187 -2.58 -9.93 13.79
C ASN A 187 -3.87 -10.45 13.15
N MET A 188 -3.72 -11.50 12.33
CA MET A 188 -4.83 -12.28 11.82
C MET A 188 -5.33 -13.27 12.88
N VAL A 189 -6.53 -13.81 12.70
CA VAL A 189 -7.05 -14.88 13.57
C VAL A 189 -6.21 -16.15 13.44
N LYS A 190 -6.19 -16.99 14.47
CA LYS A 190 -5.34 -18.20 14.47
C LYS A 190 -5.70 -19.19 13.36
N ASP A 191 -6.97 -19.24 12.98
CA ASP A 191 -7.53 -20.08 11.93
C ASP A 191 -7.55 -19.38 10.55
N HIS A 192 -6.71 -18.35 10.34
CA HIS A 192 -6.74 -17.55 9.12
C HIS A 192 -6.52 -18.39 7.84
N LEU A 193 -5.76 -19.48 7.93
CA LEU A 193 -5.46 -20.33 6.79
C LEU A 193 -6.71 -21.13 6.41
N GLU A 194 -7.39 -21.71 7.40
CA GLU A 194 -8.64 -22.45 7.23
C GLU A 194 -9.74 -21.53 6.68
N GLN A 195 -9.81 -20.27 7.15
CA GLN A 195 -10.72 -19.27 6.60
C GLN A 195 -10.44 -19.00 5.11
N ARG A 196 -9.17 -18.94 4.68
CA ARG A 196 -8.82 -18.80 3.26
C ARG A 196 -9.11 -20.05 2.45
N GLU A 197 -8.76 -21.22 2.95
CA GLU A 197 -9.04 -22.52 2.33
C GLU A 197 -10.54 -22.65 2.03
N TYR A 198 -11.39 -22.28 3.01
CA TYR A 198 -12.84 -22.30 2.85
C TYR A 198 -13.34 -21.38 1.73
N GLN A 199 -12.72 -20.22 1.50
CA GLN A 199 -13.10 -19.31 0.41
C GLN A 199 -12.96 -19.96 -0.97
N TYR A 200 -12.03 -20.90 -1.14
CA TYR A 200 -11.76 -21.56 -2.43
C TYR A 200 -12.30 -22.99 -2.52
N ALA A 201 -12.83 -23.55 -1.44
CA ALA A 201 -13.30 -24.94 -1.38
C ALA A 201 -14.32 -25.30 -2.48
N GLY A 202 -15.21 -24.36 -2.83
CA GLY A 202 -16.16 -24.56 -3.95
C GLY A 202 -15.46 -24.71 -5.29
N LEU A 203 -14.53 -23.80 -5.61
CA LEU A 203 -13.75 -23.83 -6.86
C LEU A 203 -12.87 -25.08 -6.96
N ILE A 204 -12.26 -25.47 -5.85
CA ILE A 204 -11.42 -26.67 -5.76
C ILE A 204 -12.23 -27.93 -6.03
N ARG A 205 -13.42 -28.06 -5.41
CA ARG A 205 -14.33 -29.18 -5.66
C ARG A 205 -14.75 -29.28 -7.12
N ASP A 206 -15.06 -28.15 -7.74
CA ASP A 206 -15.48 -28.12 -9.14
C ASP A 206 -14.33 -28.51 -10.08
N ALA A 207 -13.10 -28.04 -9.79
CA ALA A 207 -11.90 -28.42 -10.52
C ALA A 207 -11.55 -29.92 -10.34
N ALA A 208 -11.61 -30.43 -9.10
CA ALA A 208 -11.38 -31.83 -8.77
C ALA A 208 -12.28 -32.75 -9.60
N LYS A 209 -13.59 -32.46 -9.62
CA LYS A 209 -14.58 -33.20 -10.42
C LYS A 209 -14.31 -33.11 -11.92
N ARG A 210 -13.98 -31.91 -12.43
CA ARG A 210 -13.74 -31.69 -13.85
C ARG A 210 -12.55 -32.49 -14.37
N TYR A 211 -11.47 -32.56 -13.60
CA TYR A 211 -10.20 -33.15 -14.04
C TYR A 211 -9.92 -34.54 -13.45
N GLY A 212 -10.83 -35.09 -12.63
CA GLY A 212 -10.65 -36.41 -12.01
C GLY A 212 -9.51 -36.45 -11.00
N LEU A 213 -9.26 -35.35 -10.30
CA LEU A 213 -8.22 -35.21 -9.27
C LEU A 213 -8.84 -35.27 -7.87
N SER A 214 -8.05 -35.62 -6.84
CA SER A 214 -8.52 -35.48 -5.46
C SER A 214 -8.55 -34.01 -5.04
N GLU A 215 -9.56 -33.62 -4.25
CA GLU A 215 -9.61 -32.27 -3.66
C GLU A 215 -8.36 -32.01 -2.82
N ASP A 216 -7.93 -32.98 -2.00
CA ASP A 216 -6.75 -32.88 -1.13
C ASP A 216 -5.47 -32.56 -1.90
N LEU A 217 -5.28 -33.12 -3.10
CA LEU A 217 -4.13 -32.82 -3.94
C LEU A 217 -4.13 -31.34 -4.37
N ILE A 218 -5.29 -30.83 -4.80
CA ILE A 218 -5.42 -29.44 -5.24
C ILE A 218 -5.22 -28.49 -4.04
N PHE A 219 -5.81 -28.81 -2.87
CA PHE A 219 -5.56 -28.06 -1.64
C PHE A 219 -4.07 -28.02 -1.30
N ALA A 220 -3.39 -29.17 -1.31
CA ALA A 220 -1.97 -29.27 -0.99
C ALA A 220 -1.09 -28.47 -1.95
N VAL A 221 -1.39 -28.49 -3.26
CA VAL A 221 -0.68 -27.69 -4.26
C VAL A 221 -0.89 -26.19 -4.00
N ILE A 222 -2.13 -25.72 -3.84
CA ILE A 222 -2.40 -24.29 -3.60
C ILE A 222 -1.73 -23.82 -2.30
N LYS A 223 -1.80 -24.63 -1.24
CA LYS A 223 -1.16 -24.34 0.04
C LYS A 223 0.34 -24.15 -0.11
N THR A 224 0.99 -25.06 -0.83
CA THR A 224 2.45 -25.05 -1.04
C THR A 224 2.89 -23.92 -1.96
N GLU A 225 2.10 -23.59 -2.98
CA GLU A 225 2.48 -22.61 -3.99
C GLU A 225 2.17 -21.16 -3.60
N SER A 226 1.13 -20.93 -2.80
CA SER A 226 0.68 -19.57 -2.50
C SER A 226 0.16 -19.35 -1.07
N SER A 227 -0.01 -20.40 -0.25
CA SER A 227 -0.74 -20.29 1.03
C SER A 227 -2.15 -19.67 0.88
N PHE A 228 -2.81 -19.97 -0.25
CA PHE A 228 -4.10 -19.40 -0.66
C PHE A 228 -4.08 -17.88 -0.85
N ASN A 229 -2.95 -17.33 -1.25
CA ASN A 229 -2.82 -15.93 -1.67
C ASN A 229 -3.25 -15.78 -3.15
N PRO A 230 -4.40 -15.14 -3.44
CA PRO A 230 -4.83 -14.95 -4.83
C PRO A 230 -3.94 -13.93 -5.58
N TYR A 231 -3.19 -13.09 -4.85
CA TYR A 231 -2.27 -12.10 -5.41
C TYR A 231 -0.83 -12.62 -5.51
N ALA A 232 -0.62 -13.92 -5.35
CA ALA A 232 0.72 -14.51 -5.39
C ALA A 232 1.37 -14.28 -6.76
N VAL A 233 2.58 -13.73 -6.76
CA VAL A 233 3.40 -13.56 -7.96
C VAL A 233 4.82 -14.00 -7.64
N SER A 234 5.47 -14.69 -8.57
CA SER A 234 6.88 -15.07 -8.46
C SER A 234 7.76 -14.28 -9.40
N HIS A 235 9.06 -14.18 -9.07
CA HIS A 235 10.08 -13.61 -9.95
C HIS A 235 10.19 -14.36 -11.29
N ALA A 236 9.83 -15.65 -11.32
CA ALA A 236 9.76 -16.45 -12.54
C ALA A 236 8.55 -16.14 -13.43
N GLY A 237 7.65 -15.24 -13.01
CA GLY A 237 6.45 -14.85 -13.76
C GLY A 237 5.28 -15.82 -13.61
N ALA A 238 5.31 -16.70 -12.61
CA ALA A 238 4.15 -17.49 -12.19
C ALA A 238 3.20 -16.64 -11.34
N TYR A 239 1.89 -16.83 -11.46
CA TYR A 239 0.90 -16.07 -10.70
C TYR A 239 -0.30 -16.89 -10.21
N GLY A 240 -0.99 -16.34 -9.22
CA GLY A 240 -2.23 -16.87 -8.66
C GLY A 240 -2.02 -18.04 -7.70
N LEU A 241 -3.14 -18.64 -7.28
CA LEU A 241 -3.21 -19.64 -6.21
C LEU A 241 -2.33 -20.87 -6.45
N MET A 242 -2.25 -21.33 -7.70
CA MET A 242 -1.46 -22.51 -8.09
C MET A 242 -0.15 -22.15 -8.79
N GLN A 243 0.22 -20.86 -8.83
CA GLN A 243 1.45 -20.38 -9.47
C GLN A 243 1.62 -20.90 -10.92
N VAL A 244 0.65 -20.59 -11.78
CA VAL A 244 0.69 -21.00 -13.20
C VAL A 244 1.56 -20.02 -14.00
N ILE A 245 2.36 -20.55 -14.93
CA ILE A 245 3.15 -19.77 -15.89
C ILE A 245 2.49 -19.88 -17.28
N PRO A 246 1.81 -18.82 -17.78
CA PRO A 246 1.10 -18.84 -19.06
C PRO A 246 1.86 -19.45 -20.24
N LYS A 247 3.14 -19.05 -20.45
CA LYS A 247 3.95 -19.54 -21.58
C LYS A 247 4.21 -21.06 -21.58
N THR A 248 4.01 -21.77 -20.46
CA THR A 248 4.38 -23.19 -20.34
C THR A 248 3.22 -24.10 -19.94
N ALA A 249 2.31 -23.61 -19.09
CA ALA A 249 1.21 -24.39 -18.54
C ALA A 249 -0.18 -23.74 -18.74
N GLY A 250 -0.24 -22.63 -19.49
CA GLY A 250 -1.47 -21.86 -19.75
C GLY A 250 -2.29 -22.39 -20.93
#